data_AF-A0A147EQF0-F1
#
_entry.id   AF-A0A147EQF0-F1
#
_cell.length_a   1.000
_cell.length_b   1.000
_cell.length_c   1.000
_cell.angle_alpha   90.00
_cell.angle_beta   90.00
_cell.angle_gamma   90.00
#
_symmetry.space_group_name_H-M   'P 1'
#
loop_
_entity.id
_entity.type
_entity.pdbx_description
1 polymer ?
#
loop_
_entity_poly.entity_id
_entity_poly.type
_entity_poly.pdbx_seq_one_letter_code
_entity_poly.pdbx_strand_id
1 'polypeptide(L)'
;MSTTVTVIGTIATDPRTISAPGKATFCTLRLASTDRRFDREQNQWVDGETNWFTVNAFRSLASHAGASFQKGQRVVVHGRLRVRRWETDEKSGTSVEIEADAIGHDLRWGVTAFSKRTPAEPETGDNPDPETSDRREELAAAVSSATPHGWPGEASEPGAQQSPDTESDAGAPASGANALRSAA
;
A
#
# COMPACT_ATOMS: atom_id res chain seq x y z
N MET A 1 19.08 24.28 -11.44
CA MET A 1 18.19 23.31 -12.13
C MET A 1 18.51 21.94 -11.58
N SER A 2 17.54 21.22 -10.99
CA SER A 2 17.74 19.85 -10.49
C SER A 2 17.21 18.85 -11.51
N THR A 3 18.04 17.89 -11.93
CA THR A 3 17.61 16.78 -12.79
C THR A 3 16.73 15.82 -11.99
N THR A 4 15.50 15.60 -12.45
CA THR A 4 14.57 14.62 -11.87
C THR A 4 14.48 13.37 -12.72
N VAL A 5 14.16 12.25 -12.09
CA VAL A 5 14.09 10.92 -12.71
C VAL A 5 12.95 10.11 -12.08
N THR A 6 12.32 9.27 -12.89
CA THR A 6 11.41 8.21 -12.42
C THR A 6 12.00 6.85 -12.77
N VAL A 7 12.19 5.98 -11.77
CA VAL A 7 12.75 4.64 -11.96
C VAL A 7 11.77 3.60 -11.42
N ILE A 8 11.59 2.53 -12.17
CA ILE A 8 10.86 1.33 -11.73
C ILE A 8 11.88 0.22 -11.55
N GLY A 9 11.83 -0.50 -10.43
CA GLY A 9 12.79 -1.56 -10.18
C GLY A 9 12.43 -2.44 -8.99
N THR A 10 13.33 -3.36 -8.70
CA THR A 10 13.23 -4.29 -7.57
C THR A 10 14.21 -3.88 -6.47
N ILE A 11 13.74 -3.87 -5.22
CA ILE A 11 14.57 -3.57 -4.05
C ILE A 11 15.57 -4.72 -3.84
N ALA A 12 16.86 -4.44 -3.94
CA ALA A 12 17.91 -5.45 -3.84
C ALA A 12 18.42 -5.67 -2.41
N THR A 13 18.21 -4.71 -1.52
CA THR A 13 18.60 -4.78 -0.10
C THR A 13 17.46 -4.32 0.79
N ASP A 14 17.32 -4.91 1.98
CA ASP A 14 16.31 -4.45 2.93
C ASP A 14 16.49 -2.95 3.26
N PRO A 15 15.40 -2.16 3.25
CA PRO A 15 15.48 -0.75 3.57
C PRO A 15 16.06 -0.51 4.97
N ARG A 16 17.13 0.26 5.06
CA ARG A 16 17.76 0.62 6.32
C ARG A 16 17.31 2.01 6.74
N THR A 17 16.52 2.08 7.80
CA THR A 17 16.09 3.35 8.41
C THR A 17 17.02 3.71 9.57
N ILE A 18 17.52 4.94 9.55
CA ILE A 18 18.35 5.49 10.62
C ILE A 18 17.66 6.74 11.14
N SER A 19 17.40 6.73 12.45
CA SER A 19 16.88 7.87 13.19
C SER A 19 17.84 8.18 14.32
N ALA A 20 18.39 9.39 14.34
CA ALA A 20 19.31 9.84 15.37
C ALA A 20 18.76 11.11 16.05
N PRO A 21 18.93 11.29 17.36
CA PRO A 21 18.48 12.50 18.07
C PRO A 21 19.03 13.76 17.41
N GLY A 22 18.15 14.73 17.13
CA GLY A 22 18.53 16.00 16.49
C GLY A 22 18.88 15.91 15.00
N LYS A 23 18.79 14.75 14.36
CA LYS A 23 19.00 14.59 12.90
C LYS A 23 17.70 14.15 12.22
N ALA A 24 17.53 14.55 10.96
CA ALA A 24 16.41 14.09 10.15
C ALA A 24 16.51 12.57 9.93
N THR A 25 15.40 11.86 10.14
CA THR A 25 15.30 10.43 9.80
C THR A 25 15.56 10.24 8.31
N PHE A 26 16.35 9.23 7.97
CA PHE A 26 16.59 8.84 6.58
C PHE A 26 16.48 7.33 6.42
N CYS A 27 16.07 6.91 5.23
CA CYS A 27 15.98 5.50 4.84
C CYS A 27 16.73 5.32 3.53
N THR A 28 17.60 4.32 3.46
CA THR A 28 18.37 3.99 2.27
C THR A 28 18.07 2.57 1.80
N LEU A 29 17.96 2.39 0.49
CA LEU A 29 17.77 1.08 -0.13
C LEU A 29 18.48 1.03 -1.49
N ARG A 30 18.81 -0.19 -1.92
CA ARG A 30 19.37 -0.46 -3.24
C ARG A 30 18.26 -0.84 -4.20
N LEU A 31 18.22 -0.20 -5.36
CA LEU A 31 17.24 -0.46 -6.43
C LEU A 31 17.94 -1.00 -7.68
N ALA A 32 17.45 -2.12 -8.18
CA ALA A 32 17.84 -2.71 -9.46
C ALA A 32 16.74 -2.45 -10.51
N SER A 33 17.09 -1.77 -11.59
CA SER A 33 16.22 -1.49 -12.72
C SER A 33 16.76 -2.23 -13.95
N THR A 34 16.22 -3.42 -14.19
CA THR A 34 16.60 -4.25 -15.34
C THR A 34 15.64 -3.97 -16.50
N ASP A 35 16.19 -3.54 -17.63
CA ASP A 35 15.41 -3.44 -18.86
C ASP A 35 15.19 -4.84 -19.44
N ARG A 36 14.02 -5.12 -20.02
CA ARG A 36 13.77 -6.37 -20.73
C ARG A 36 13.52 -6.05 -22.19
N ARG A 37 14.31 -6.65 -23.08
CA ARG A 37 14.14 -6.52 -24.52
C ARG A 37 13.57 -7.79 -25.11
N PHE A 38 12.74 -7.66 -26.14
CA PHE A 38 12.28 -8.80 -26.91
C PHE A 38 13.36 -9.17 -27.93
N ASP A 39 13.87 -10.40 -27.83
CA ASP A 39 14.80 -10.95 -28.81
C ASP A 39 14.00 -11.62 -29.94
N ARG A 40 14.11 -11.06 -31.16
CA ARG A 40 13.36 -11.55 -32.31
C ARG A 40 13.92 -12.83 -32.91
N GLU A 41 15.20 -13.12 -32.70
CA GLU A 41 15.83 -14.34 -33.21
C GLU A 41 15.43 -15.54 -32.34
N GLN A 42 15.40 -15.34 -31.02
CA GLN A 42 15.04 -16.37 -30.06
C GLN A 42 13.54 -16.38 -29.70
N ASN A 43 12.76 -15.42 -30.24
CA ASN A 43 11.34 -15.23 -29.97
C ASN A 43 10.99 -15.21 -28.46
N GLN A 44 11.87 -14.60 -27.64
CA GLN A 44 11.72 -14.57 -26.18
C GLN A 44 12.13 -13.22 -25.58
N TRP A 45 11.60 -12.91 -24.40
CA TRP A 45 12.02 -11.74 -23.63
C TRP A 45 13.30 -12.05 -22.86
N VAL A 46 14.36 -11.32 -23.17
CA VAL A 46 15.66 -11.45 -22.49
C VAL A 46 15.90 -10.24 -21.60
N ASP A 47 16.55 -10.49 -20.47
CA ASP A 47 16.96 -9.43 -19.55
C ASP A 47 18.18 -8.71 -20.12
N GLY A 48 18.12 -7.38 -20.14
CA GLY A 48 19.19 -6.50 -20.56
C GLY A 48 20.11 -6.10 -19.40
N GLU A 49 20.80 -4.98 -19.60
CA GLU A 49 21.65 -4.41 -18.56
C GLU A 49 20.81 -3.93 -17.36
N THR A 50 21.33 -4.17 -16.16
CA THR A 50 20.69 -3.70 -14.93
C THR A 50 21.29 -2.37 -14.52
N ASN A 51 20.45 -1.34 -14.51
CA ASN A 51 20.78 -0.05 -13.93
C ASN A 51 20.58 -0.09 -12.41
N TRP A 52 21.52 0.52 -11.71
CA TRP A 52 21.66 0.31 -10.29
C TRP A 52 21.64 1.66 -9.56
N PHE A 53 20.60 1.91 -8.76
CA PHE A 53 20.44 3.15 -7.98
C PHE A 53 20.51 2.92 -6.47
N THR A 54 21.07 3.89 -5.75
CA THR A 54 20.86 4.02 -4.30
C THR A 54 19.74 5.02 -4.08
N VAL A 55 18.67 4.60 -3.42
CA VAL A 55 17.52 5.47 -3.15
C VAL A 55 17.58 5.95 -1.71
N ASN A 56 17.52 7.26 -1.52
CA ASN A 56 17.54 7.92 -0.23
C ASN A 56 16.21 8.65 -0.02
N ALA A 57 15.45 8.23 0.99
CA ALA A 57 14.24 8.89 1.45
C ALA A 57 14.52 9.63 2.77
N PHE A 58 13.82 10.75 3.00
CA PHE A 58 14.02 11.61 4.16
C PHE A 58 12.71 11.86 4.93
N ARG A 59 12.83 12.24 6.21
CA ARG A 59 11.71 12.64 7.07
C ARG A 59 10.61 11.57 7.12
N SER A 60 9.34 11.96 6.98
CA SER A 60 8.20 11.03 7.00
C SER A 60 8.30 9.95 5.91
N LEU A 61 8.80 10.30 4.72
CA LEU A 61 8.99 9.34 3.64
C LEU A 61 9.99 8.24 4.03
N ALA A 62 11.03 8.58 4.79
CA ALA A 62 11.97 7.59 5.32
C ALA A 62 11.29 6.59 6.26
N SER A 63 10.57 7.09 7.25
CA SER A 63 9.86 6.26 8.22
C SER A 63 8.81 5.37 7.56
N HIS A 64 8.09 5.91 6.56
CA HIS A 64 7.10 5.15 5.82
C HIS A 64 7.75 4.11 4.92
N ALA A 65 8.83 4.47 4.19
CA ALA A 65 9.54 3.54 3.32
C ALA A 65 10.12 2.34 4.11
N GLY A 66 10.75 2.61 5.25
CA GLY A 66 11.29 1.57 6.13
C GLY A 66 10.23 0.63 6.69
N ALA A 67 9.02 1.12 6.92
CA ALA A 67 7.91 0.31 7.42
C ALA A 67 7.07 -0.38 6.32
N SER A 68 7.17 0.08 5.07
CA SER A 68 6.29 -0.37 3.97
C SER A 68 6.98 -1.31 2.99
N PHE A 69 8.31 -1.25 2.89
CA PHE A 69 9.06 -1.96 1.86
C PHE A 69 10.01 -3.02 2.42
N GLN A 70 10.25 -4.04 1.62
CA GLN A 70 11.18 -5.14 1.91
C GLN A 70 12.00 -5.49 0.66
N LYS A 71 13.13 -6.17 0.85
CA LYS A 71 13.90 -6.73 -0.27
C LYS A 71 13.01 -7.61 -1.16
N GLY A 72 13.24 -7.53 -2.48
CA GLY A 72 12.53 -8.29 -3.50
C GLY A 72 11.23 -7.65 -3.99
N GLN A 73 10.73 -6.61 -3.31
CA GLN A 73 9.51 -5.92 -3.75
C GLN A 73 9.81 -4.96 -4.90
N ARG A 74 8.83 -4.80 -5.80
CA ARG A 74 8.90 -3.85 -6.92
C ARG A 74 8.34 -2.50 -6.51
N VAL A 75 9.05 -1.44 -6.88
CA VAL A 75 8.69 -0.07 -6.54
C VAL A 75 8.86 0.87 -7.72
N VAL A 76 8.09 1.96 -7.70
CA VAL A 76 8.28 3.14 -8.54
C VAL A 76 8.84 4.25 -7.66
N VAL A 77 9.93 4.88 -8.08
CA VAL A 77 10.61 5.96 -7.37
C VAL A 77 10.65 7.18 -8.27
N HIS A 78 10.25 8.33 -7.74
CA HIS A 78 10.42 9.63 -8.38
C HIS A 78 11.24 10.55 -7.47
N GLY A 79 12.20 11.27 -8.04
CA GLY A 79 13.02 12.20 -7.26
C GLY A 79 14.17 12.83 -8.03
N ARG A 80 15.12 13.39 -7.28
CA ARG A 80 16.30 14.07 -7.83
C ARG A 80 17.46 13.11 -8.05
N LEU A 81 18.02 13.11 -9.26
CA LEU A 81 19.20 12.32 -9.60
C LEU A 81 20.47 13.00 -9.08
N ARG A 82 21.32 12.23 -8.40
CA ARG A 82 22.65 12.65 -7.96
C ARG A 82 23.68 11.63 -8.43
N VAL A 83 24.60 12.08 -9.27
CA VAL A 83 25.76 11.29 -9.68
C VAL A 83 26.96 11.79 -8.89
N ARG A 84 27.52 10.92 -8.03
CA ARG A 84 28.64 11.26 -7.15
C ARG A 84 29.83 10.39 -7.48
N ARG A 85 31.02 11.01 -7.59
CA ARG A 85 32.26 10.25 -7.57
C ARG A 85 32.62 9.95 -6.13
N TRP A 86 33.14 8.76 -5.89
CA TRP A 86 33.70 8.38 -4.60
C TRP A 86 35.07 7.77 -4.84
N GLU A 87 35.92 7.92 -3.84
CA GLU A 87 37.29 7.41 -3.85
C GLU A 87 37.62 6.94 -2.44
N THR A 88 38.25 5.78 -2.35
CA THR A 88 38.92 5.22 -1.19
C THR A 88 40.39 5.03 -1.55
N ASP A 89 41.24 4.76 -0.56
CA ASP A 89 42.68 4.57 -0.78
C ASP A 89 43.01 3.46 -1.81
N GLU A 90 42.07 2.53 -2.06
CA GLU A 90 42.23 1.41 -3.00
C GLU A 90 41.37 1.51 -4.27
N LYS A 91 40.27 2.27 -4.27
CA LYS A 91 39.26 2.23 -5.35
C LYS A 91 38.58 3.57 -5.57
N SER A 92 38.33 3.91 -6.83
CA SER A 92 37.45 5.01 -7.21
C SER A 92 36.28 4.51 -8.05
N GLY A 93 35.19 5.26 -8.02
CA GLY A 93 33.97 4.88 -8.72
C GLY A 93 32.95 6.00 -8.83
N THR A 94 31.84 5.69 -9.48
CA THR A 94 30.68 6.57 -9.57
C THR A 94 29.48 5.90 -8.92
N SER A 95 28.83 6.61 -8.00
CA SER A 95 27.56 6.25 -7.39
C SER A 95 26.43 7.03 -8.06
N VAL A 96 25.35 6.33 -8.41
CA VAL A 96 24.12 6.94 -8.91
C VAL A 96 23.05 6.83 -7.84
N GLU A 97 22.63 7.98 -7.33
CA GLU A 97 21.70 8.09 -6.23
C GLU A 97 20.42 8.82 -6.65
N ILE A 98 19.31 8.45 -6.03
CA ILE A 98 18.01 9.12 -6.18
C ILE A 98 17.60 9.61 -4.80
N GLU A 99 17.54 10.92 -4.63
CA GLU A 99 16.87 11.53 -3.50
C GLU A 99 15.36 11.52 -3.78
N ALA A 100 14.65 10.62 -3.11
CA ALA A 100 13.25 10.34 -3.41
C ALA A 100 12.33 11.47 -2.90
N ASP A 101 11.52 12.00 -3.81
CA ASP A 101 10.39 12.87 -3.50
C ASP A 101 9.10 12.04 -3.35
N ALA A 102 9.00 10.91 -4.06
CA ALA A 102 7.94 9.92 -3.91
C ALA A 102 8.45 8.50 -4.16
N ILE A 103 7.91 7.52 -3.42
CA ILE A 103 8.14 6.09 -3.64
C ILE A 103 6.88 5.30 -3.28
N GLY A 104 6.54 4.30 -4.10
CA GLY A 104 5.38 3.43 -3.90
C GLY A 104 5.57 2.05 -4.51
N HIS A 105 4.75 1.08 -4.13
CA HIS A 105 4.74 -0.25 -4.75
C HIS A 105 4.37 -0.16 -6.23
N ASP A 106 5.09 -0.89 -7.08
CA ASP A 106 4.64 -1.16 -8.45
C ASP A 106 3.62 -2.30 -8.42
N LEU A 107 2.38 -1.99 -8.77
CA LEU A 107 1.24 -2.92 -8.71
C LEU A 107 1.15 -3.85 -9.92
N ARG A 108 2.08 -3.78 -10.87
CA ARG A 108 2.05 -4.61 -12.10
C ARG A 108 1.87 -6.11 -11.82
N TRP A 109 2.41 -6.62 -10.72
CA TRP A 109 2.35 -8.04 -10.33
C TRP A 109 2.02 -8.25 -8.84
N GLY A 110 1.34 -7.30 -8.21
CA GLY A 110 1.05 -7.39 -6.79
C GLY A 110 0.01 -6.39 -6.33
N VAL A 111 -0.47 -6.60 -5.10
CA VAL A 111 -1.42 -5.72 -4.42
C VAL A 111 -0.80 -5.18 -3.14
N THR A 112 -1.25 -4.01 -2.70
CA THR A 112 -0.83 -3.39 -1.44
C THR A 112 -2.04 -2.78 -0.74
N ALA A 113 -1.98 -2.64 0.58
CA ALA A 113 -3.00 -1.95 1.36
C ALA A 113 -2.42 -0.63 1.88
N PHE A 114 -3.08 0.48 1.55
CA PHE A 114 -2.68 1.80 2.02
C PHE A 114 -3.40 2.15 3.33
N SER A 115 -2.63 2.62 4.31
CA SER A 115 -3.16 3.22 5.54
C SER A 115 -2.54 4.59 5.74
N LYS A 116 -3.38 5.59 5.99
CA LYS A 116 -2.93 6.95 6.30
C LYS A 116 -2.48 6.99 7.76
N ARG A 117 -1.21 7.31 7.99
CA ARG A 117 -0.72 7.61 9.35
C ARG A 117 -1.07 9.04 9.70
N THR A 118 -1.97 9.21 10.66
CA THR A 118 -2.08 10.48 11.38
C THR A 118 -0.86 10.58 12.30
N PRO A 119 -0.16 11.72 12.36
CA PRO A 119 0.82 11.94 13.42
C PRO A 119 0.16 11.62 14.75
N ALA A 120 0.75 10.74 15.55
CA ALA A 120 0.26 10.51 16.91
C ALA A 120 0.28 11.87 17.62
N GLU A 121 -0.89 12.33 18.05
CA GLU A 121 -0.98 13.47 18.94
C GLU A 121 -0.14 13.12 20.17
N PRO A 122 0.72 14.02 20.69
CA PRO A 122 1.42 13.73 21.93
C PRO A 122 0.33 13.43 22.96
N GLU A 123 0.39 12.23 23.55
CA GLU A 123 -0.40 11.83 24.70
C GLU A 123 -0.19 12.89 25.78
N THR A 124 -1.04 13.93 25.77
CA THR A 124 -1.24 14.79 26.91
C THR A 124 -1.92 13.86 27.88
N GLY A 125 -1.16 13.38 28.86
CA GLY A 125 -1.66 12.47 29.88
C GLY A 125 -2.81 13.13 30.62
N ASP A 126 -4.01 12.97 30.08
CA ASP A 126 -5.27 13.16 30.77
C ASP A 126 -5.41 11.94 31.68
N ASN A 127 -4.66 11.97 32.79
CA ASN A 127 -5.04 11.17 33.95
C ASN A 127 -6.44 11.68 34.32
N PRO A 128 -7.50 10.86 34.23
CA PRO A 128 -8.78 11.28 34.76
C PRO A 128 -8.58 11.49 36.26
N ASP A 129 -8.71 12.75 36.69
CA ASP A 129 -8.81 13.11 38.09
C ASP A 129 -9.92 12.24 38.70
N PRO A 130 -9.67 11.46 39.78
CA PRO A 130 -10.63 10.50 40.32
C PRO A 130 -11.96 11.15 40.72
N GLU A 131 -12.00 12.46 40.91
CA GLU A 131 -13.24 13.21 41.22
C GLU A 131 -14.23 13.33 40.05
N THR A 132 -13.82 13.07 38.79
CA THR A 132 -14.72 13.14 37.62
C THR A 132 -15.44 11.83 37.33
N SER A 133 -14.99 10.71 37.92
CA SER A 133 -15.64 9.40 37.79
C SER A 133 -16.96 9.36 38.56
N ASP A 134 -16.98 9.91 39.78
CA ASP A 134 -18.14 9.87 40.67
C ASP A 134 -19.36 10.62 40.10
N ARG A 135 -19.14 11.77 39.43
CA ARG A 135 -20.22 12.52 38.77
C ARG A 135 -20.84 11.80 37.58
N ARG A 136 -20.10 10.88 36.94
CA ARG A 136 -20.57 10.16 35.75
C ARG A 136 -21.49 9.01 36.12
N GLU A 137 -21.24 8.35 37.24
CA GLU A 137 -22.15 7.35 37.82
C GLU A 137 -23.44 7.98 38.36
N GLU A 138 -23.35 9.17 38.96
CA GLU A 138 -24.52 9.89 39.49
C GLU A 138 -25.48 10.35 38.36
N LEU A 139 -24.95 10.84 37.23
CA LEU A 139 -25.76 11.19 36.06
C LEU A 139 -26.38 9.97 35.35
N ALA A 140 -25.67 8.84 35.31
CA ALA A 140 -26.17 7.60 34.71
C ALA A 140 -27.28 6.95 35.54
N ALA A 141 -27.21 7.04 36.87
CA ALA A 141 -28.28 6.60 37.77
C ALA A 141 -29.56 7.46 37.62
N ALA A 142 -29.41 8.77 37.40
CA ALA A 142 -30.53 9.69 37.21
C ALA A 142 -31.28 9.47 35.88
N VAL A 143 -30.62 8.97 34.83
CA VAL A 143 -31.28 8.71 33.53
C VAL A 143 -32.08 7.39 33.52
N SER A 144 -31.73 6.43 34.38
CA SER A 144 -32.37 5.11 34.46
C SER A 144 -33.74 5.15 35.16
N SER A 145 -34.01 6.17 35.98
CA SER A 145 -35.27 6.33 36.71
C SER A 145 -36.36 7.09 35.93
N ALA A 146 -36.06 7.60 34.74
CA ALA A 146 -37.04 8.27 33.89
C ALA A 146 -37.81 7.25 33.03
N THR A 147 -39.03 6.91 33.46
CA THR A 147 -39.96 6.07 32.67
C THR A 147 -40.40 6.83 31.40
N PRO A 148 -40.12 6.34 30.17
CA PRO A 148 -40.68 6.96 28.98
C PRO A 148 -42.18 6.65 28.94
N HIS A 149 -43.02 7.69 28.98
CA HIS A 149 -44.44 7.55 28.68
C HIS A 149 -44.61 7.19 27.19
N GLY A 150 -45.34 6.10 26.96
CA GLY A 150 -45.47 5.42 25.68
C GLY A 150 -46.13 6.24 24.56
N TRP A 151 -45.71 5.95 23.34
CA TRP A 151 -46.31 6.41 22.09
C TRP A 151 -47.40 5.41 21.64
N PRO A 152 -48.63 5.83 21.29
CA PRO A 152 -49.65 4.88 20.86
C PRO A 152 -49.63 4.69 19.34
N GLY A 153 -49.79 3.44 18.88
CA GLY A 153 -50.30 3.15 17.53
C GLY A 153 -49.67 1.97 16.82
N GLU A 154 -49.90 0.75 17.31
CA GLU A 154 -49.75 -0.49 16.53
C GLU A 154 -51.15 -0.99 16.15
N ALA A 155 -51.42 -1.12 14.86
CA ALA A 155 -52.63 -1.75 14.32
C ALA A 155 -52.22 -3.04 13.59
N SER A 156 -52.94 -4.10 13.92
CA SER A 156 -52.66 -5.50 13.63
C SER A 156 -52.94 -5.91 12.17
N GLU A 157 -52.15 -6.88 11.70
CA GLU A 157 -52.23 -7.78 10.52
C GLU A 157 -53.62 -8.46 10.32
N PRO A 158 -53.98 -9.16 9.18
CA PRO A 158 -53.13 -10.15 8.47
C PRO A 158 -53.41 -10.46 6.97
N GLY A 159 -52.56 -11.30 6.36
CA GLY A 159 -52.87 -12.00 5.09
C GLY A 159 -51.73 -12.82 4.49
N ALA A 160 -51.73 -14.14 4.72
CA ALA A 160 -50.81 -15.11 4.12
C ALA A 160 -51.33 -15.65 2.76
N GLN A 161 -50.43 -15.93 1.80
CA GLN A 161 -50.32 -17.24 1.10
C GLN A 161 -49.32 -17.27 -0.09
N GLN A 162 -48.74 -18.46 -0.28
CA GLN A 162 -47.76 -18.97 -1.26
C GLN A 162 -48.37 -18.95 -2.70
N SER A 163 -47.71 -19.08 -3.86
CA SER A 163 -46.50 -19.79 -4.36
C SER A 163 -46.18 -19.24 -5.78
N PRO A 164 -45.03 -19.55 -6.43
CA PRO A 164 -44.90 -19.42 -7.88
C PRO A 164 -44.70 -20.77 -8.58
N ASP A 165 -45.66 -21.14 -9.44
CA ASP A 165 -45.49 -22.12 -10.51
C ASP A 165 -45.98 -21.47 -11.82
N THR A 166 -45.17 -21.51 -12.88
CA THR A 166 -45.59 -21.88 -14.26
C THR A 166 -44.36 -21.85 -15.19
N GLU A 167 -43.98 -23.04 -15.62
CA GLU A 167 -43.19 -23.37 -16.81
C GLU A 167 -43.89 -22.98 -18.12
N SER A 168 -43.12 -22.59 -19.14
CA SER A 168 -43.16 -23.09 -20.54
C SER A 168 -42.26 -22.18 -21.40
N ASP A 169 -41.04 -22.58 -21.71
CA ASP A 169 -40.63 -23.36 -22.90
C ASP A 169 -40.75 -22.60 -24.23
N ALA A 170 -39.59 -22.37 -24.88
CA ALA A 170 -39.32 -22.81 -26.25
C ALA A 170 -38.10 -22.07 -26.85
N GLY A 171 -37.13 -22.83 -27.36
CA GLY A 171 -36.38 -22.41 -28.55
C GLY A 171 -34.85 -22.31 -28.46
N ALA A 172 -34.18 -23.46 -28.28
CA ALA A 172 -32.87 -23.70 -28.89
C ALA A 172 -33.08 -24.01 -30.42
N PRO A 173 -32.06 -24.04 -31.32
CA PRO A 173 -30.76 -24.67 -31.05
C PRO A 173 -29.50 -24.15 -31.78
N ALA A 174 -28.39 -24.80 -31.41
CA ALA A 174 -27.21 -25.14 -32.23
C ALA A 174 -26.25 -23.97 -32.58
N SER A 175 -24.92 -24.13 -32.66
CA SER A 175 -23.99 -25.25 -32.55
C SER A 175 -22.57 -24.65 -32.69
N GLY A 176 -21.55 -25.29 -32.12
CA GLY A 176 -20.18 -25.18 -32.65
C GLY A 176 -19.07 -25.01 -31.63
N ALA A 177 -18.82 -26.03 -30.81
CA ALA A 177 -17.51 -26.26 -30.24
C ALA A 177 -16.57 -26.74 -31.34
N ASN A 178 -15.34 -26.21 -31.42
CA ASN A 178 -14.25 -26.93 -32.07
C ASN A 178 -12.97 -26.81 -31.25
N ALA A 179 -12.72 -27.83 -30.46
CA ALA A 179 -11.41 -28.19 -29.97
C ALA A 179 -10.85 -29.23 -30.94
N LEU A 180 -9.68 -28.97 -31.51
CA LEU A 180 -8.86 -30.01 -32.13
C LEU A 180 -7.47 -30.01 -31.50
N ARG A 181 -7.12 -31.19 -31.01
CA ARG A 181 -5.85 -31.60 -30.44
C ARG A 181 -4.94 -32.15 -31.56
N SER A 182 -3.64 -32.14 -31.24
CA SER A 182 -2.66 -33.23 -31.44
C SER A 182 -1.74 -33.26 -32.67
N ALA A 183 -0.45 -33.45 -32.33
CA ALA A 183 0.58 -34.28 -32.95
C ALA A 183 1.20 -33.87 -34.31
N ALA A 184 2.45 -33.40 -34.27
CA ALA A 184 3.65 -34.12 -34.75
C ALA A 184 4.90 -33.33 -34.36
#